data_AF-A0A4R1MB88-F1
#
_entry.id   AF-A0A4R1MB88-F1
#
_cell.length_a   1.000
_cell.length_b   1.000
_cell.length_c   1.000
_cell.angle_alpha   90.00
_cell.angle_beta   90.00
_cell.angle_gamma   90.00
#
_symmetry.space_group_name_H-M   'P 1'
#
loop_
_entity.id
_entity.type
_entity.pdbx_description
1 polymer ?
#
loop_
_entity_poly.entity_id
_entity_poly.type
_entity_poly.pdbx_seq_one_letter_code
_entity_poly.pdbx_strand_id
1 'polypeptide(L)'
;MRLADFISQSMEPILAQWEAFAATLLPAAANMESSGLRDHAEQILQAVAKDLRTSQTREAQREKSMGRGPALIDATETAAQTHALLRARAGFSINQLAAEYRALRASVLRLWMDDCAPEVPDLDDVIRFNEAIDQALAESVTFFSTQAEQNRNLLLGMLGHDMRNPLQAIQVTASYLAALNAGERVSGAASRLIRSGARMQALLDDLTDFNRTKLGLGINVTPASVNLADVLADELDQLRAVHPDRQIELQVKGDSQGLWDGRRLQQLLGNLVTNAIKYGAQDAPVRVTVTGDVTHVHIEVSNCGPAIDGTMLVRIFDPLTRGTDLKGAYEQTGSLGLGLYIASEIAKAHHGAIEARSDETETLFSVSLPRADVSS
;
A
#
# COMPACT_ATOMS: atom_id res chain seq x y z
N MET A 1 -22.07 23.31 -32.47
CA MET A 1 -22.24 23.39 -31.00
C MET A 1 -20.87 23.57 -30.37
N ARG A 2 -20.69 24.53 -29.45
CA ARG A 2 -19.39 24.76 -28.81
C ARG A 2 -18.93 23.53 -28.03
N LEU A 3 -17.61 23.32 -27.98
CA LEU A 3 -17.02 22.13 -27.37
C LEU A 3 -17.33 22.01 -25.86
N ALA A 4 -17.41 23.15 -25.16
CA ALA A 4 -17.75 23.18 -23.74
C ALA A 4 -19.14 22.58 -23.44
N ASP A 5 -20.11 22.87 -24.30
CA ASP A 5 -21.49 22.40 -24.15
C ASP A 5 -21.61 20.94 -24.56
N PHE A 6 -20.88 20.53 -25.61
CA PHE A 6 -20.75 19.13 -25.98
C PHE A 6 -20.21 18.28 -24.82
N ILE A 7 -19.10 18.69 -24.17
CA ILE A 7 -18.51 17.94 -23.04
C ILE A 7 -19.54 17.77 -21.91
N SER A 8 -20.35 18.80 -21.66
CA SER A 8 -21.37 18.76 -20.60
C SER A 8 -22.56 17.86 -20.96
N GLN A 9 -22.96 17.80 -22.23
CA GLN A 9 -24.08 16.99 -22.71
C GLN A 9 -23.70 15.52 -22.96
N SER A 10 -22.47 15.27 -23.39
CA SER A 10 -21.96 13.96 -23.81
C SER A 10 -21.00 13.34 -22.79
N MET A 11 -21.13 13.68 -21.51
CA MET A 11 -20.23 13.24 -20.44
C MET A 11 -20.12 11.71 -20.35
N GLU A 12 -21.24 11.00 -20.28
CA GLU A 12 -21.25 9.54 -20.11
C GLU A 12 -20.59 8.79 -21.29
N PRO A 13 -20.89 9.11 -22.57
CA PRO A 13 -20.14 8.56 -23.70
C PRO A 13 -18.63 8.77 -23.64
N ILE A 14 -18.18 9.95 -23.16
CA ILE A 14 -16.75 10.25 -23.01
C ILE A 14 -16.14 9.38 -21.90
N LEU A 15 -16.80 9.30 -20.73
CA LEU A 15 -16.33 8.51 -19.59
C LEU A 15 -16.29 7.02 -19.90
N ALA A 16 -17.25 6.50 -20.67
CA ALA A 16 -17.25 5.11 -21.12
C ALA A 16 -16.03 4.79 -22.03
N GLN A 17 -15.64 5.70 -22.93
CA GLN A 17 -14.43 5.51 -23.74
C GLN A 17 -13.15 5.61 -22.92
N TRP A 18 -13.11 6.49 -21.92
CA TRP A 18 -11.99 6.58 -20.98
C TRP A 18 -11.83 5.28 -20.19
N GLU A 19 -12.91 4.78 -19.60
CA GLU A 19 -12.93 3.53 -18.82
C GLU A 19 -12.44 2.35 -19.67
N ALA A 20 -12.99 2.22 -20.89
CA ALA A 20 -12.60 1.16 -21.81
C ALA A 20 -11.10 1.20 -22.14
N PHE A 21 -10.51 2.40 -22.30
CA PHE A 21 -9.07 2.54 -22.51
C PHE A 21 -8.27 2.23 -21.25
N ALA A 22 -8.65 2.80 -20.10
CA ALA A 22 -7.98 2.60 -18.82
C ALA A 22 -7.90 1.11 -18.44
N ALA A 23 -8.97 0.34 -18.70
CA ALA A 23 -9.01 -1.10 -18.48
C ALA A 23 -7.92 -1.88 -19.26
N THR A 24 -7.40 -1.32 -20.36
CA THR A 24 -6.33 -1.96 -21.15
C THR A 24 -4.93 -1.78 -20.55
N LEU A 25 -4.77 -0.92 -19.55
CA LEU A 25 -3.47 -0.55 -18.97
C LEU A 25 -3.00 -1.56 -17.92
N LEU A 26 -2.71 -2.77 -18.37
CA LEU A 26 -2.21 -3.87 -17.54
C LEU A 26 -0.72 -3.70 -17.18
N PRO A 27 -0.26 -4.21 -16.01
CA PRO A 27 -1.05 -4.94 -15.00
C PRO A 27 -1.81 -4.02 -14.03
N ALA A 28 -1.56 -2.70 -14.04
CA ALA A 28 -2.08 -1.77 -13.04
C ALA A 28 -3.62 -1.73 -12.97
N ALA A 29 -4.30 -1.87 -14.11
CA ALA A 29 -5.76 -1.88 -14.18
C ALA A 29 -6.42 -3.22 -13.81
N ALA A 30 -5.66 -4.31 -13.58
CA ALA A 30 -6.20 -5.67 -13.54
C ALA A 30 -7.28 -5.91 -12.47
N ASN A 31 -7.18 -5.25 -11.31
CA ASN A 31 -8.09 -5.42 -10.18
C ASN A 31 -8.95 -4.18 -9.91
N MET A 32 -9.05 -3.27 -10.87
CA MET A 32 -9.78 -2.02 -10.68
C MET A 32 -11.24 -2.18 -11.11
N GLU A 33 -12.15 -1.77 -10.22
CA GLU A 33 -13.57 -1.63 -10.56
C GLU A 33 -13.82 -0.40 -11.44
N SER A 34 -14.99 -0.33 -12.09
CA SER A 34 -15.41 0.78 -12.95
C SER A 34 -15.25 2.15 -12.28
N SER A 35 -15.62 2.25 -11.00
CA SER A 35 -15.48 3.47 -10.19
C SER A 35 -14.02 3.93 -10.06
N GLY A 36 -13.09 2.98 -9.89
CA GLY A 36 -11.65 3.26 -9.83
C GLY A 36 -11.02 3.54 -11.20
N LEU A 37 -11.57 2.98 -12.28
CA LEU A 37 -11.12 3.26 -13.65
C LEU A 37 -11.57 4.66 -14.10
N ARG A 38 -12.81 5.04 -13.81
CA ARG A 38 -13.39 6.36 -14.13
C ARG A 38 -12.86 7.46 -13.21
N ASP A 39 -12.70 7.16 -11.92
CA ASP A 39 -12.05 8.03 -10.93
C ASP A 39 -12.47 9.52 -11.06
N HIS A 40 -11.51 10.45 -11.17
CA HIS A 40 -11.74 11.89 -11.25
C HIS A 40 -11.89 12.41 -12.69
N ALA A 41 -12.09 11.52 -13.68
CA ALA A 41 -12.19 11.91 -15.10
C ALA A 41 -13.35 12.88 -15.35
N GLU A 42 -14.48 12.71 -14.64
CA GLU A 42 -15.62 13.62 -14.75
C GLU A 42 -15.25 15.04 -14.27
N GLN A 43 -14.62 15.15 -13.11
CA GLN A 43 -14.22 16.43 -12.52
C GLN A 43 -13.16 17.13 -13.37
N ILE A 44 -12.25 16.38 -13.99
CA ILE A 44 -11.30 16.92 -14.98
C ILE A 44 -12.06 17.51 -16.17
N LEU A 45 -13.01 16.77 -16.76
CA LEU A 45 -13.80 17.25 -17.89
C LEU A 45 -14.68 18.46 -17.54
N GLN A 46 -15.26 18.50 -16.35
CA GLN A 46 -16.01 19.65 -15.85
C GLN A 46 -15.10 20.89 -15.70
N ALA A 47 -13.89 20.72 -15.18
CA ALA A 47 -12.90 21.80 -15.07
C ALA A 47 -12.50 22.34 -16.45
N VAL A 48 -12.27 21.46 -17.43
CA VAL A 48 -11.98 21.83 -18.82
C VAL A 48 -13.16 22.56 -19.47
N ALA A 49 -14.39 22.06 -19.32
CA ALA A 49 -15.58 22.71 -19.86
C ALA A 49 -15.85 24.08 -19.22
N LYS A 50 -15.53 24.25 -17.93
CA LYS A 50 -15.58 25.55 -17.24
C LYS A 50 -14.54 26.52 -17.80
N ASP A 51 -13.31 26.06 -18.02
CA ASP A 51 -12.23 26.86 -18.59
C ASP A 51 -12.58 27.36 -20.00
N LEU A 52 -13.09 26.50 -20.88
CA LEU A 52 -13.53 26.85 -22.24
C LEU A 52 -14.60 27.97 -22.30
N ARG A 53 -15.39 28.13 -21.24
CA ARG A 53 -16.43 29.18 -21.14
C ARG A 53 -15.89 30.54 -20.69
N THR A 54 -14.67 30.59 -20.17
CA THR A 54 -14.03 31.86 -19.74
C THR A 54 -13.53 32.67 -20.93
N SER A 55 -13.34 33.98 -20.76
CA SER A 55 -12.65 34.81 -21.76
C SER A 55 -11.14 34.83 -21.49
N GLN A 56 -10.33 34.73 -22.54
CA GLN A 56 -8.87 34.69 -22.43
C GLN A 56 -8.22 35.68 -23.42
N THR A 57 -7.20 36.40 -22.98
CA THR A 57 -6.40 37.28 -23.85
C THR A 57 -5.34 36.45 -24.59
N ARG A 58 -4.82 36.94 -25.72
CA ARG A 58 -3.72 36.27 -26.46
C ARG A 58 -2.46 36.08 -25.61
N GLU A 59 -2.19 36.99 -24.69
CA GLU A 59 -1.08 36.89 -23.74
C GLU A 59 -1.32 35.76 -22.73
N ALA A 60 -2.52 35.71 -22.13
CA ALA A 60 -2.90 34.63 -21.23
C ALA A 60 -2.91 33.26 -21.94
N GLN A 61 -3.31 33.22 -23.21
CA GLN A 61 -3.23 32.03 -24.07
C GLN A 61 -1.78 31.57 -24.25
N ARG A 62 -0.88 32.49 -24.61
CA ARG A 62 0.54 32.22 -24.77
C ARG A 62 1.18 31.71 -23.48
N GLU A 63 0.95 32.36 -22.34
CA GLU A 63 1.50 31.91 -21.06
C GLU A 63 0.97 30.52 -20.67
N LYS A 64 -0.34 30.25 -20.86
CA LYS A 64 -0.92 28.94 -20.59
C LYS A 64 -0.31 27.84 -21.47
N SER A 65 -0.09 28.11 -22.76
CA SER A 65 0.58 27.17 -23.68
C SER A 65 2.04 26.85 -23.29
N MET A 66 2.69 27.72 -22.51
CA MET A 66 4.04 27.53 -21.97
C MET A 66 4.04 26.92 -20.55
N GLY A 67 2.87 26.52 -20.03
CA GLY A 67 2.73 26.00 -18.66
C GLY A 67 2.86 27.06 -17.57
N ARG A 68 2.70 28.36 -17.91
CA ARG A 68 2.81 29.51 -17.00
C ARG A 68 1.46 30.16 -16.71
N GLY A 69 0.37 29.45 -16.99
CA GLY A 69 -0.98 29.90 -16.66
C GLY A 69 -1.15 30.09 -15.15
N PRO A 70 -2.13 30.91 -14.71
CA PRO A 70 -2.39 31.10 -13.29
C PRO A 70 -2.71 29.75 -12.63
N ALA A 71 -1.94 29.41 -11.60
CA ALA A 71 -2.28 28.29 -10.73
C ALA A 71 -3.65 28.58 -10.09
N LEU A 72 -4.47 27.55 -9.89
CA LEU A 72 -5.68 27.67 -9.06
C LEU A 72 -5.24 27.85 -7.60
N ILE A 73 -5.03 29.11 -7.19
CA ILE A 73 -4.43 29.49 -5.90
C ILE A 73 -5.30 29.08 -4.69
N ASP A 74 -6.59 28.71 -4.89
CA ASP A 74 -7.57 28.46 -3.81
C ASP A 74 -8.13 27.02 -3.71
N ALA A 75 -7.56 26.04 -4.43
CA ALA A 75 -7.96 24.63 -4.25
C ALA A 75 -6.88 23.87 -3.46
N THR A 76 -7.28 23.11 -2.43
CA THR A 76 -6.36 22.26 -1.65
C THR A 76 -5.66 21.23 -2.53
N GLU A 77 -6.37 20.65 -3.51
CA GLU A 77 -5.84 19.84 -4.63
C GLU A 77 -6.77 19.96 -5.85
N THR A 78 -6.24 19.94 -7.08
CA THR A 78 -7.05 19.90 -8.31
C THR A 78 -7.48 18.46 -8.65
N ALA A 79 -8.57 18.29 -9.41
CA ALA A 79 -9.01 16.96 -9.86
C ALA A 79 -7.91 16.18 -10.61
N ALA A 80 -7.07 16.90 -11.37
CA ALA A 80 -5.91 16.34 -12.05
C ALA A 80 -4.83 15.85 -11.06
N GLN A 81 -4.56 16.60 -9.99
CA GLN A 81 -3.64 16.19 -8.92
C GLN A 81 -4.16 14.98 -8.14
N THR A 82 -5.44 14.97 -7.78
CA THR A 82 -6.05 13.83 -7.08
C THR A 82 -6.05 12.57 -7.96
N HIS A 83 -6.37 12.71 -9.25
CA HIS A 83 -6.24 11.61 -10.22
C HIS A 83 -4.82 11.05 -10.28
N ALA A 84 -3.82 11.92 -10.38
CA ALA A 84 -2.41 11.53 -10.40
C ALA A 84 -1.98 10.79 -9.12
N LEU A 85 -2.45 11.24 -7.95
CA LEU A 85 -2.20 10.59 -6.66
C LEU A 85 -2.73 9.16 -6.64
N LEU A 86 -3.98 8.96 -7.08
CA LEU A 86 -4.64 7.66 -7.07
C LEU A 86 -3.97 6.71 -8.07
N ARG A 87 -3.59 7.18 -9.26
CA ARG A 87 -2.81 6.40 -10.23
C ARG A 87 -1.44 6.00 -9.70
N ALA A 88 -0.74 6.90 -9.00
CA ALA A 88 0.53 6.57 -8.34
C ALA A 88 0.35 5.48 -7.27
N ARG A 89 -0.72 5.55 -6.47
CA ARG A 89 -1.04 4.53 -5.45
C ARG A 89 -1.43 3.18 -6.05
N ALA A 90 -2.15 3.20 -7.17
CA ALA A 90 -2.58 2.01 -7.91
C ALA A 90 -1.45 1.38 -8.76
N GLY A 91 -0.24 1.96 -8.77
CA GLY A 91 0.92 1.39 -9.46
C GLY A 91 1.01 1.68 -10.95
N PHE A 92 0.29 2.71 -11.43
CA PHE A 92 0.43 3.17 -12.81
C PHE A 92 1.81 3.81 -13.02
N SER A 93 2.36 3.65 -14.21
CA SER A 93 3.51 4.42 -14.66
C SER A 93 3.09 5.80 -15.17
N ILE A 94 4.03 6.75 -15.14
CA ILE A 94 3.85 8.08 -15.74
C ILE A 94 3.45 8.02 -17.23
N ASN A 95 3.92 7.00 -17.95
CA ASN A 95 3.58 6.79 -19.36
C ASN A 95 2.12 6.34 -19.53
N GLN A 96 1.62 5.50 -18.64
CA GLN A 96 0.22 5.07 -18.63
C GLN A 96 -0.69 6.26 -18.30
N LEU A 97 -0.35 7.07 -17.29
CA LEU A 97 -1.06 8.30 -16.96
C LEU A 97 -1.12 9.27 -18.16
N ALA A 98 0.01 9.50 -18.83
CA ALA A 98 0.05 10.34 -20.03
C ALA A 98 -0.78 9.76 -21.20
N ALA A 99 -0.85 8.42 -21.30
CA ALA A 99 -1.65 7.74 -22.30
C ALA A 99 -3.17 7.94 -22.06
N GLU A 100 -3.63 7.95 -20.80
CA GLU A 100 -5.04 8.23 -20.47
C GLU A 100 -5.48 9.61 -20.96
N TYR A 101 -4.69 10.66 -20.65
CA TYR A 101 -4.96 12.02 -21.16
C TYR A 101 -4.95 12.11 -22.69
N ARG A 102 -4.02 11.37 -23.35
CA ARG A 102 -3.96 11.32 -24.81
C ARG A 102 -5.22 10.66 -25.39
N ALA A 103 -5.66 9.55 -24.79
CA ALA A 103 -6.87 8.84 -25.20
C ALA A 103 -8.11 9.73 -25.01
N LEU A 104 -8.24 10.40 -23.86
CA LEU A 104 -9.33 11.34 -23.58
C LEU A 104 -9.45 12.42 -24.64
N ARG A 105 -8.33 13.10 -24.92
CA ARG A 105 -8.29 14.17 -25.91
C ARG A 105 -8.77 13.67 -27.27
N ALA A 106 -8.29 12.50 -27.69
CA ALA A 106 -8.69 11.89 -28.96
C ALA A 106 -10.17 11.47 -28.97
N SER A 107 -10.70 10.96 -27.85
CA SER A 107 -12.12 10.57 -27.73
C SER A 107 -13.04 11.78 -27.77
N VAL A 108 -12.75 12.83 -26.99
CA VAL A 108 -13.56 14.06 -26.94
C VAL A 108 -13.62 14.73 -28.31
N LEU A 109 -12.46 14.96 -28.96
CA LEU A 109 -12.42 15.64 -30.25
C LEU A 109 -13.10 14.84 -31.35
N ARG A 110 -12.93 13.52 -31.37
CA ARG A 110 -13.57 12.65 -32.37
C ARG A 110 -15.09 12.64 -32.21
N LEU A 111 -15.59 12.39 -31.00
CA LEU A 111 -17.03 12.39 -30.74
C LEU A 111 -17.66 13.76 -31.06
N TRP A 112 -16.98 14.85 -30.72
CA TRP A 112 -17.46 16.20 -31.04
C TRP A 112 -17.49 16.45 -32.56
N MET A 113 -16.46 16.04 -33.29
CA MET A 113 -16.43 16.16 -34.75
C MET A 113 -17.54 15.35 -35.41
N ASP A 114 -17.78 14.14 -34.94
CA ASP A 114 -18.78 13.21 -35.50
C ASP A 114 -20.22 13.70 -35.22
N ASP A 115 -20.50 14.21 -34.01
CA ASP A 115 -21.85 14.61 -33.60
C ASP A 115 -22.21 16.05 -34.00
N CYS A 116 -21.23 16.96 -34.07
CA CYS A 116 -21.49 18.40 -34.19
C CYS A 116 -21.09 19.03 -35.51
N ALA A 117 -20.24 18.38 -36.32
CA ALA A 117 -19.68 18.92 -37.57
C ALA A 117 -19.25 20.41 -37.43
N PRO A 118 -18.24 20.71 -36.59
CA PRO A 118 -17.91 22.08 -36.16
C PRO A 118 -17.49 23.02 -37.31
N GLU A 119 -17.83 24.30 -37.19
CA GLU A 119 -17.48 25.35 -38.15
C GLU A 119 -16.16 26.07 -37.77
N VAL A 120 -15.64 26.94 -38.66
CA VAL A 120 -14.38 27.67 -38.44
C VAL A 120 -14.30 28.43 -37.09
N PRO A 121 -15.36 29.11 -36.60
CA PRO A 121 -15.34 29.77 -35.29
C PRO A 121 -15.14 28.82 -34.10
N ASP A 122 -15.41 27.53 -34.28
CA ASP A 122 -15.25 26.51 -33.24
C ASP A 122 -13.80 25.97 -33.18
N LEU A 123 -12.90 26.35 -34.11
CA LEU A 123 -11.49 25.92 -34.05
C LEU A 123 -10.74 26.51 -32.84
N ASP A 124 -11.12 27.70 -32.37
CA ASP A 124 -10.54 28.29 -31.16
C ASP A 124 -10.84 27.45 -29.91
N ASP A 125 -12.00 26.77 -29.87
CA ASP A 125 -12.34 25.85 -28.78
C ASP A 125 -11.40 24.63 -28.77
N VAL A 126 -10.93 24.16 -29.92
CA VAL A 126 -9.95 23.06 -30.01
C VAL A 126 -8.61 23.46 -29.43
N ILE A 127 -8.13 24.66 -29.75
CA ILE A 127 -6.86 25.17 -29.22
C ILE A 127 -6.95 25.28 -27.69
N ARG A 128 -8.02 25.90 -27.19
CA ARG A 128 -8.24 26.07 -25.74
C ARG A 128 -8.43 24.74 -25.01
N PHE A 129 -9.09 23.77 -25.64
CA PHE A 129 -9.23 22.43 -25.09
C PHE A 129 -7.88 21.73 -24.97
N ASN A 130 -7.05 21.79 -26.01
CA ASN A 130 -5.71 21.23 -25.97
C ASN A 130 -4.87 21.87 -24.86
N GLU A 131 -4.92 23.20 -24.72
CA GLU A 131 -4.24 23.91 -23.62
C GLU A 131 -4.74 23.47 -22.24
N ALA A 132 -6.05 23.29 -22.06
CA ALA A 132 -6.62 22.85 -20.79
C ALA A 132 -6.23 21.40 -20.44
N ILE A 133 -6.19 20.50 -21.44
CA ILE A 133 -5.73 19.13 -21.27
C ILE A 133 -4.22 19.09 -20.98
N ASP A 134 -3.40 19.86 -21.70
CA ASP A 134 -1.96 19.89 -21.50
C ASP A 134 -1.60 20.48 -20.12
N GLN A 135 -2.37 21.47 -19.64
CA GLN A 135 -2.26 21.99 -18.27
C GLN A 135 -2.58 20.91 -17.23
N ALA A 136 -3.72 20.21 -17.37
CA ALA A 136 -4.11 19.14 -16.45
C ALA A 136 -3.09 17.98 -16.44
N LEU A 137 -2.54 17.64 -17.61
CA LEU A 137 -1.48 16.64 -17.74
C LEU A 137 -0.18 17.11 -17.07
N ALA A 138 0.24 18.36 -17.25
CA ALA A 138 1.44 18.91 -16.63
C ALA A 138 1.34 18.94 -15.09
N GLU A 139 0.18 19.33 -14.56
CA GLU A 139 -0.12 19.26 -13.13
C GLU A 139 -0.06 17.82 -12.63
N SER A 140 -0.71 16.90 -13.34
CA SER A 140 -0.73 15.48 -12.99
C SER A 140 0.67 14.88 -12.97
N VAL A 141 1.49 15.15 -13.98
CA VAL A 141 2.88 14.68 -14.09
C VAL A 141 3.76 15.22 -12.97
N THR A 142 3.64 16.51 -12.66
CA THR A 142 4.42 17.15 -11.60
C THR A 142 4.05 16.59 -10.24
N PHE A 143 2.75 16.44 -9.97
CA PHE A 143 2.25 15.91 -8.71
C PHE A 143 2.59 14.43 -8.55
N PHE A 144 2.38 13.62 -9.60
CA PHE A 144 2.77 12.21 -9.65
C PHE A 144 4.25 12.03 -9.32
N SER A 145 5.12 12.80 -9.98
CA SER A 145 6.58 12.70 -9.78
C SER A 145 6.98 13.12 -8.36
N THR A 146 6.38 14.18 -7.83
CA THR A 146 6.62 14.64 -6.46
C THR A 146 6.20 13.58 -5.44
N GLN A 147 5.04 12.95 -5.62
CA GLN A 147 4.56 11.87 -4.76
C GLN A 147 5.45 10.62 -4.87
N ALA A 148 5.88 10.25 -6.08
CA ALA A 148 6.81 9.14 -6.29
C ALA A 148 8.14 9.39 -5.58
N GLU A 149 8.70 10.60 -5.69
CA GLU A 149 9.94 10.99 -5.01
C GLU A 149 9.77 11.09 -3.50
N GLN A 150 8.65 11.62 -2.99
CA GLN A 150 8.36 11.62 -1.56
C GLN A 150 8.27 10.21 -1.01
N ASN A 151 7.56 9.30 -1.68
CA ASN A 151 7.50 7.90 -1.30
C ASN A 151 8.89 7.25 -1.31
N ARG A 152 9.70 7.52 -2.33
CA ARG A 152 11.09 7.05 -2.41
C ARG A 152 11.94 7.59 -1.26
N ASN A 153 11.83 8.88 -0.95
CA ASN A 153 12.60 9.52 0.12
C ASN A 153 12.14 9.10 1.51
N LEU A 154 10.84 8.84 1.71
CA LEU A 154 10.31 8.25 2.92
C LEU A 154 10.87 6.83 3.11
N LEU A 155 10.89 6.01 2.06
CA LEU A 155 11.51 4.68 2.10
C LEU A 155 12.99 4.76 2.46
N LEU A 156 13.76 5.68 1.84
CA LEU A 156 15.17 5.88 2.14
C LEU A 156 15.42 6.43 3.56
N GLY A 157 14.58 7.33 4.04
CA GLY A 157 14.67 7.93 5.37
C GLY A 157 14.37 6.91 6.47
N MET A 158 13.33 6.08 6.27
CA MET A 158 13.00 4.98 7.17
C MET A 158 14.10 3.91 7.16
N LEU A 159 14.65 3.56 5.99
CA LEU A 159 15.81 2.67 5.88
C LEU A 159 17.00 3.17 6.70
N GLY A 160 17.31 4.47 6.59
CA GLY A 160 18.42 5.08 7.30
C GLY A 160 18.25 5.07 8.82
N HIS A 161 17.02 5.26 9.32
CA HIS A 161 16.75 5.22 10.76
C HIS A 161 16.75 3.77 11.30
N ASP A 162 16.06 2.87 10.61
CA ASP A 162 15.81 1.52 11.11
C ASP A 162 16.99 0.56 10.89
N MET A 163 17.90 0.85 9.95
CA MET A 163 19.21 0.18 9.87
C MET A 163 20.25 0.78 10.82
N ARG A 164 20.15 2.07 11.17
CA ARG A 164 21.11 2.73 12.07
C ARG A 164 21.07 2.14 13.47
N ASN A 165 19.89 1.82 14.00
CA ASN A 165 19.75 1.24 15.34
C ASN A 165 20.42 -0.14 15.51
N PRO A 166 20.15 -1.17 14.67
CA PRO A 166 20.85 -2.44 14.76
C PRO A 166 22.33 -2.30 14.41
N LEU A 167 22.72 -1.41 13.48
CA LEU A 167 24.12 -1.14 13.18
C LEU A 167 24.86 -0.53 14.38
N GLN A 168 24.25 0.44 15.08
CA GLN A 168 24.79 1.01 16.31
C GLN A 168 24.89 -0.06 17.41
N ALA A 169 23.89 -0.92 17.54
CA ALA A 169 23.94 -2.03 18.48
C ALA A 169 25.09 -3.00 18.16
N ILE A 170 25.32 -3.31 16.87
CA ILE A 170 26.49 -4.08 16.41
C ILE A 170 27.79 -3.37 16.78
N GLN A 171 27.91 -2.08 16.47
CA GLN A 171 29.13 -1.29 16.72
C GLN A 171 29.47 -1.14 18.21
N VAL A 172 28.49 -0.82 19.05
CA VAL A 172 28.65 -0.71 20.51
C VAL A 172 29.05 -2.05 21.09
N THR A 173 28.41 -3.12 20.64
CA THR A 173 28.66 -4.47 21.16
C THR A 173 30.01 -5.02 20.68
N ALA A 174 30.39 -4.77 19.42
CA ALA A 174 31.72 -5.10 18.91
C ALA A 174 32.82 -4.33 19.63
N SER A 175 32.62 -3.04 19.89
CA SER A 175 33.53 -2.21 20.70
C SER A 175 33.66 -2.73 22.14
N TYR A 176 32.54 -3.16 22.73
CA TYR A 176 32.50 -3.75 24.08
C TYR A 176 33.20 -5.12 24.14
N LEU A 177 33.03 -5.96 23.11
CA LEU A 177 33.73 -7.23 22.97
C LEU A 177 35.24 -7.06 22.79
N ALA A 178 35.66 -6.10 21.96
CA ALA A 178 37.07 -5.78 21.77
C ALA A 178 37.75 -5.32 23.07
N ALA A 179 37.00 -4.70 23.99
CA ALA A 179 37.50 -4.27 25.29
C ALA A 179 37.55 -5.38 26.36
N LEU A 180 36.87 -6.51 26.15
CA LEU A 180 36.81 -7.63 27.08
C LEU A 180 37.74 -8.76 26.65
N ASN A 181 38.94 -8.82 27.25
CA ASN A 181 39.72 -10.05 27.24
C ASN A 181 38.91 -11.19 27.90
N ALA A 182 38.94 -12.38 27.28
CA ALA A 182 37.97 -13.48 27.40
C ALA A 182 37.44 -13.79 28.82
N GLY A 183 36.11 -13.75 28.97
CA GLY A 183 35.34 -14.20 30.14
C GLY A 183 33.82 -14.23 29.84
N GLU A 184 32.98 -14.73 30.77
CA GLU A 184 31.52 -14.94 30.60
C GLU A 184 30.72 -13.74 30.04
N ARG A 185 31.21 -12.50 30.21
CA ARG A 185 30.61 -11.27 29.64
C ARG A 185 30.65 -11.20 28.11
N VAL A 186 31.54 -11.93 27.47
CA VAL A 186 31.63 -12.08 26.00
C VAL A 186 30.37 -12.75 25.44
N SER A 187 29.74 -13.66 26.19
CA SER A 187 28.52 -14.37 25.77
C SER A 187 27.30 -13.44 25.61
N GLY A 188 27.11 -12.52 26.56
CA GLY A 188 26.01 -11.55 26.51
C GLY A 188 26.14 -10.54 25.36
N ALA A 189 27.38 -10.13 25.06
CA ALA A 189 27.67 -9.25 23.94
C ALA A 189 27.58 -9.99 22.60
N ALA A 190 28.12 -11.20 22.45
CA ALA A 190 27.88 -12.03 21.26
C ALA A 190 26.38 -12.23 20.99
N SER A 191 25.58 -12.46 22.02
CA SER A 191 24.12 -12.58 21.91
C SER A 191 23.44 -11.29 21.43
N ARG A 192 23.92 -10.11 21.86
CA ARG A 192 23.42 -8.81 21.36
C ARG A 192 23.78 -8.58 19.89
N LEU A 193 24.98 -8.97 19.47
CA LEU A 193 25.39 -8.93 18.07
C LEU A 193 24.50 -9.80 17.18
N ILE A 194 24.29 -11.06 17.58
CA ILE A 194 23.45 -12.01 16.84
C ILE A 194 22.02 -11.47 16.68
N ARG A 195 21.41 -10.97 17.76
CA ARG A 195 20.07 -10.36 17.70
C ARG A 195 20.01 -9.13 16.80
N SER A 196 21.06 -8.31 16.80
CA SER A 196 21.11 -7.10 15.96
C SER A 196 21.30 -7.44 14.48
N GLY A 197 22.12 -8.44 14.16
CA GLY A 197 22.27 -8.97 12.81
C GLY A 197 20.99 -9.63 12.29
N ALA A 198 20.33 -10.45 13.11
CA ALA A 198 19.04 -11.06 12.77
C ALA A 198 17.97 -10.00 12.49
N ARG A 199 17.91 -8.93 13.30
CA ARG A 199 17.01 -7.79 13.06
C ARG A 199 17.32 -7.09 11.73
N MET A 200 18.60 -6.87 11.40
CA MET A 200 18.97 -6.25 10.14
C MET A 200 18.60 -7.12 8.93
N GLN A 201 18.78 -8.44 9.04
CA GLN A 201 18.38 -9.39 8.00
C GLN A 201 16.86 -9.34 7.78
N ALA A 202 16.06 -9.38 8.85
CA ALA A 202 14.60 -9.28 8.76
C ALA A 202 14.13 -7.99 8.06
N LEU A 203 14.77 -6.84 8.35
CA LEU A 203 14.44 -5.57 7.67
C LEU A 203 14.78 -5.61 6.17
N LEU A 204 15.88 -6.26 5.78
CA LEU A 204 16.25 -6.43 4.37
C LEU A 204 15.30 -7.39 3.64
N ASP A 205 14.89 -8.45 4.31
CA ASP A 205 13.93 -9.42 3.77
C ASP A 205 12.56 -8.76 3.56
N ASP A 206 12.04 -8.04 4.57
CA ASP A 206 10.79 -7.28 4.46
C ASP A 206 10.83 -6.23 3.33
N LEU A 207 11.97 -5.56 3.15
CA LEU A 207 12.15 -4.60 2.05
C LEU A 207 12.16 -5.28 0.68
N THR A 208 12.80 -6.44 0.59
CA THR A 208 12.85 -7.22 -0.65
C THR A 208 11.45 -7.69 -1.02
N ASP A 209 10.71 -8.22 -0.04
CA ASP A 209 9.32 -8.64 -0.21
C ASP A 209 8.42 -7.45 -0.59
N PHE A 210 8.54 -6.29 0.08
CA PHE A 210 7.81 -5.07 -0.26
C PHE A 210 8.10 -4.57 -1.69
N ASN A 211 9.36 -4.57 -2.12
CA ASN A 211 9.69 -4.15 -3.48
C ASN A 211 9.10 -5.11 -4.52
N ARG A 212 9.09 -6.41 -4.25
CA ARG A 212 8.47 -7.40 -5.14
C ARG A 212 6.96 -7.19 -5.26
N THR A 213 6.26 -6.97 -4.15
CA THR A 213 4.81 -6.72 -4.18
C THR A 213 4.49 -5.43 -4.92
N LYS A 214 5.30 -4.37 -4.76
CA LYS A 214 5.16 -3.12 -5.54
C LYS A 214 5.40 -3.28 -7.04
N LEU A 215 6.21 -4.26 -7.46
CA LEU A 215 6.40 -4.62 -8.86
C LEU A 215 5.30 -5.56 -9.40
N GLY A 216 4.28 -5.87 -8.59
CA GLY A 216 3.19 -6.78 -8.96
C GLY A 216 3.57 -8.27 -8.95
N LEU A 217 4.75 -8.62 -8.41
CA LEU A 217 5.26 -10.00 -8.39
C LEU A 217 4.78 -10.80 -7.17
N GLY A 218 4.15 -10.14 -6.19
CA GLY A 218 3.70 -10.75 -4.94
C GLY A 218 4.83 -11.35 -4.09
N ILE A 219 4.43 -12.03 -3.01
CA ILE A 219 5.33 -12.84 -2.18
C ILE A 219 5.57 -14.18 -2.87
N ASN A 220 6.83 -14.59 -2.96
CA ASN A 220 7.15 -15.92 -3.46
C ASN A 220 6.79 -16.97 -2.40
N VAL A 221 5.87 -17.87 -2.75
CA VAL A 221 5.44 -19.01 -1.94
C VAL A 221 5.85 -20.31 -2.62
N THR A 222 6.31 -21.27 -1.82
CA THR A 222 6.61 -22.63 -2.28
C THR A 222 5.75 -23.61 -1.50
N PRO A 223 4.50 -23.88 -1.95
CA PRO A 223 3.57 -24.73 -1.20
C PRO A 223 4.11 -26.15 -1.01
N ALA A 224 3.96 -26.67 0.21
CA ALA A 224 4.27 -28.05 0.56
C ALA A 224 3.18 -28.61 1.47
N SER A 225 3.07 -29.94 1.54
CA SER A 225 2.20 -30.59 2.51
C SER A 225 2.71 -30.32 3.92
N VAL A 226 1.95 -29.55 4.70
CA VAL A 226 2.32 -29.14 6.06
C VAL A 226 1.14 -29.34 7.02
N ASN A 227 1.46 -29.57 8.29
CA ASN A 227 0.51 -29.41 9.38
C ASN A 227 0.70 -28.01 9.98
N LEU A 228 -0.27 -27.12 9.76
CA LEU A 228 -0.16 -25.73 10.21
C LEU A 228 -0.05 -25.62 11.72
N ALA A 229 -0.74 -26.47 12.49
CA ALA A 229 -0.64 -26.41 13.95
C ALA A 229 0.80 -26.59 14.44
N ASP A 230 1.55 -27.52 13.85
CA ASP A 230 2.94 -27.80 14.22
C ASP A 230 3.86 -26.64 13.83
N VAL A 231 3.72 -26.17 12.58
CA VAL A 231 4.49 -25.03 12.03
C VAL A 231 4.30 -23.77 12.88
N LEU A 232 3.06 -23.49 13.29
CA LEU A 232 2.73 -22.33 14.11
C LEU A 232 3.17 -22.52 15.56
N ALA A 233 3.08 -23.73 16.11
CA ALA A 233 3.59 -24.02 17.46
C ALA A 233 5.09 -23.74 17.57
N ASP A 234 5.88 -24.15 16.56
CA ASP A 234 7.32 -23.89 16.50
C ASP A 234 7.65 -22.37 16.58
N GLU A 235 6.89 -21.54 15.87
CA GLU A 235 7.06 -20.08 15.90
C GLU A 235 6.67 -19.50 17.27
N LEU A 236 5.57 -19.97 17.86
CA LEU A 236 5.16 -19.50 19.19
C LEU A 236 6.17 -19.88 20.28
N ASP A 237 6.81 -21.05 20.17
CA ASP A 237 7.86 -21.44 21.11
C ASP A 237 9.10 -20.54 21.00
N GLN A 238 9.47 -20.12 19.79
CA GLN A 238 10.52 -19.11 19.61
C GLN A 238 10.12 -17.77 20.22
N LEU A 239 8.89 -17.31 20.01
CA LEU A 239 8.40 -16.05 20.56
C LEU A 239 8.31 -16.09 22.09
N ARG A 240 7.90 -17.21 22.69
CA ARG A 240 7.93 -17.43 24.15
C ARG A 240 9.35 -17.35 24.70
N ALA A 241 10.34 -17.89 23.99
CA ALA A 241 11.74 -17.81 24.40
C ALA A 241 12.29 -16.38 24.35
N VAL A 242 11.83 -15.57 23.39
CA VAL A 242 12.23 -14.14 23.26
C VAL A 242 11.48 -13.25 24.24
N HIS A 243 10.24 -13.60 24.59
CA HIS A 243 9.35 -12.83 25.46
C HIS A 243 8.88 -13.66 26.68
N PRO A 244 9.79 -14.04 27.59
CA PRO A 244 9.46 -14.92 28.72
C PRO A 244 8.43 -14.31 29.69
N ASP A 245 8.33 -12.99 29.74
CA ASP A 245 7.39 -12.25 30.59
C ASP A 245 5.98 -12.13 29.96
N ARG A 246 5.77 -12.65 28.75
CA ARG A 246 4.48 -12.58 28.04
C ARG A 246 3.84 -13.97 27.98
N GLN A 247 2.56 -14.04 28.35
CA GLN A 247 1.77 -15.26 28.19
C GLN A 247 1.28 -15.37 26.74
N ILE A 248 1.65 -16.47 26.08
CA ILE A 248 1.27 -16.76 24.70
C ILE A 248 0.59 -18.14 24.69
N GLU A 249 -0.71 -18.17 24.38
CA GLU A 249 -1.55 -19.37 24.39
C GLU A 249 -1.81 -19.87 22.96
N LEU A 250 -1.76 -21.18 22.74
CA LEU A 250 -2.16 -21.81 21.47
C LEU A 250 -3.34 -22.76 21.72
N GLN A 251 -4.39 -22.62 20.92
CA GLN A 251 -5.51 -23.57 20.88
C GLN A 251 -5.69 -24.07 19.45
N VAL A 252 -5.83 -25.39 19.28
CA VAL A 252 -6.01 -26.03 17.97
C VAL A 252 -7.30 -26.83 17.98
N LYS A 253 -8.14 -26.64 16.96
CA LYS A 253 -9.43 -27.32 16.78
C LYS A 253 -9.59 -27.77 15.33
N GLY A 254 -10.02 -29.02 15.13
CA GLY A 254 -10.22 -29.57 13.78
C GLY A 254 -8.93 -30.04 13.11
N ASP A 255 -8.98 -30.25 11.80
CA ASP A 255 -7.83 -30.67 10.99
C ASP A 255 -7.02 -29.46 10.50
N SER A 256 -5.69 -29.50 10.59
CA SER A 256 -4.80 -28.39 10.19
C SER A 256 -3.84 -28.76 9.07
N GLN A 257 -4.05 -29.88 8.39
CA GLN A 257 -3.23 -30.31 7.25
C GLN A 257 -3.62 -29.62 5.94
N GLY A 258 -2.64 -29.37 5.07
CA GLY A 258 -2.90 -28.87 3.71
C GLY A 258 -1.62 -28.44 2.99
N LEU A 259 -1.78 -27.76 1.86
CA LEU A 259 -0.68 -27.33 0.98
C LEU A 259 -0.44 -25.82 1.11
N TRP A 260 0.60 -25.45 1.86
CA TRP A 260 1.01 -24.06 2.04
C TRP A 260 2.53 -23.94 2.21
N ASP A 261 3.06 -22.73 2.11
CA ASP A 261 4.45 -22.44 2.46
C ASP A 261 4.54 -22.19 3.98
N GLY A 262 4.94 -23.22 4.73
CA GLY A 262 5.02 -23.16 6.19
C GLY A 262 5.92 -22.03 6.71
N ARG A 263 7.05 -21.75 6.03
CA ARG A 263 7.97 -20.69 6.45
C ARG A 263 7.36 -19.31 6.31
N ARG A 264 6.62 -19.07 5.21
CA ARG A 264 5.88 -17.82 5.04
C ARG A 264 4.76 -17.69 6.06
N LEU A 265 4.07 -18.76 6.41
CA LEU A 265 3.02 -18.72 7.42
C LEU A 265 3.56 -18.51 8.86
N GLN A 266 4.78 -18.98 9.17
CA GLN A 266 5.49 -18.59 10.40
C GLN A 266 5.75 -17.09 10.43
N GLN A 267 6.26 -16.51 9.34
CA GLN A 267 6.49 -15.06 9.24
C GLN A 267 5.19 -14.26 9.43
N LEU A 268 4.09 -14.72 8.83
CA LEU A 268 2.77 -14.12 9.02
C LEU A 268 2.37 -14.15 10.51
N LEU A 269 2.44 -15.32 11.16
CA LEU A 269 2.09 -15.44 12.57
C LEU A 269 2.99 -14.59 13.47
N GLY A 270 4.30 -14.62 13.25
CA GLY A 270 5.28 -13.84 13.99
C GLY A 270 5.00 -12.34 13.92
N ASN A 271 4.59 -11.83 12.75
CA ASN A 271 4.18 -10.44 12.58
C ASN A 271 2.93 -10.09 13.40
N LEU A 272 1.91 -10.95 13.40
CA LEU A 272 0.67 -10.74 14.17
C LEU A 272 0.91 -10.82 15.68
N VAL A 273 1.63 -11.83 16.14
CA VAL A 273 1.90 -12.04 17.58
C VAL A 273 2.83 -10.96 18.12
N THR A 274 3.86 -10.55 17.37
CA THR A 274 4.73 -9.43 17.79
C THR A 274 3.94 -8.13 17.87
N ASN A 275 2.97 -7.92 16.97
CA ASN A 275 2.06 -6.77 17.05
C ASN A 275 1.21 -6.83 18.34
N ALA A 276 0.57 -7.97 18.59
CA ALA A 276 -0.21 -8.21 19.81
C ALA A 276 0.62 -8.04 21.10
N ILE A 277 1.88 -8.50 21.13
CA ILE A 277 2.80 -8.31 22.25
C ILE A 277 3.13 -6.82 22.46
N LYS A 278 3.30 -6.06 21.37
CA LYS A 278 3.71 -4.66 21.42
C LYS A 278 2.59 -3.73 21.86
N TYR A 279 1.36 -3.98 21.40
CA TYR A 279 0.22 -3.08 21.61
C TYR A 279 -0.80 -3.61 22.63
N GLY A 280 -0.73 -4.89 22.98
CA GLY A 280 -1.61 -5.48 23.98
C GLY A 280 -1.20 -5.19 25.42
N ALA A 281 -2.16 -5.30 26.33
CA ALA A 281 -1.97 -5.20 27.77
C ALA A 281 -0.90 -6.18 28.25
N GLN A 282 -0.04 -5.75 29.18
CA GLN A 282 1.12 -6.54 29.62
C GLN A 282 0.74 -7.78 30.43
N ASP A 283 -0.37 -7.69 31.16
CA ASP A 283 -0.92 -8.67 32.10
C ASP A 283 -1.97 -9.61 31.50
N ALA A 284 -2.32 -9.43 30.21
CA ALA A 284 -3.24 -10.30 29.49
C ALA A 284 -2.48 -11.21 28.49
N PRO A 285 -2.96 -12.44 28.25
CA PRO A 285 -2.34 -13.34 27.29
C PRO A 285 -2.61 -12.89 25.84
N VAL A 286 -1.65 -13.18 24.96
CA VAL A 286 -1.87 -13.22 23.51
C VAL A 286 -2.37 -14.62 23.18
N ARG A 287 -3.57 -14.73 22.59
CA ARG A 287 -4.19 -16.01 22.26
C ARG A 287 -4.13 -16.25 20.76
N VAL A 288 -3.62 -17.43 20.39
CA VAL A 288 -3.61 -17.91 19.02
C VAL A 288 -4.54 -19.11 18.91
N THR A 289 -5.53 -19.03 18.02
CA THR A 289 -6.47 -20.13 17.76
C THR A 289 -6.33 -20.57 16.32
N VAL A 290 -6.15 -21.87 16.10
CA VAL A 290 -6.15 -22.50 14.77
C VAL A 290 -7.38 -23.38 14.68
N THR A 291 -8.29 -23.05 13.77
CA THR A 291 -9.51 -23.83 13.53
C THR A 291 -9.56 -24.28 12.09
N GLY A 292 -9.61 -25.58 11.86
CA GLY A 292 -9.75 -26.11 10.52
C GLY A 292 -11.11 -26.72 10.24
N ASP A 293 -11.67 -26.37 9.09
CA ASP A 293 -12.84 -26.99 8.50
C ASP A 293 -12.47 -27.73 7.20
N VAL A 294 -13.46 -28.24 6.48
CA VAL A 294 -13.27 -29.04 5.25
C VAL A 294 -12.61 -28.23 4.13
N THR A 295 -12.85 -26.92 4.09
CA THR A 295 -12.49 -26.03 2.98
C THR A 295 -11.37 -25.04 3.33
N HIS A 296 -11.24 -24.69 4.62
CA HIS A 296 -10.33 -23.64 5.08
C HIS A 296 -9.64 -24.02 6.38
N VAL A 297 -8.51 -23.37 6.64
CA VAL A 297 -7.90 -23.25 7.96
C VAL A 297 -7.89 -21.79 8.36
N HIS A 298 -8.44 -21.50 9.54
CA HIS A 298 -8.52 -20.17 10.13
C HIS A 298 -7.49 -20.02 11.23
N ILE A 299 -6.74 -18.91 11.21
CA ILE A 299 -5.78 -18.53 12.24
C ILE A 299 -6.26 -17.21 12.84
N GLU A 300 -6.49 -17.22 14.15
CA GLU A 300 -6.96 -16.08 14.91
C GLU A 300 -5.91 -15.70 15.94
N VAL A 301 -5.48 -14.42 15.96
CA VAL A 301 -4.55 -13.87 16.95
C VAL A 301 -5.27 -12.74 17.69
N SER A 302 -5.53 -12.92 18.98
CA SER A 302 -6.19 -11.91 19.81
C SER A 302 -5.36 -11.44 21.00
N ASN A 303 -5.57 -10.19 21.38
CA ASN A 303 -5.02 -9.58 22.58
C ASN A 303 -5.97 -8.54 23.17
N CYS A 304 -5.94 -8.36 24.49
CA CYS A 304 -6.57 -7.20 25.13
C CYS A 304 -5.66 -5.97 24.98
N GLY A 305 -6.23 -4.78 24.91
CA GLY A 305 -5.48 -3.53 24.78
C GLY A 305 -6.37 -2.35 24.40
N PRO A 306 -5.80 -1.15 24.22
CA PRO A 306 -6.55 0.01 23.74
C PRO A 306 -7.17 -0.27 22.37
N ALA A 307 -8.44 0.12 22.20
CA ALA A 307 -9.13 0.00 20.91
C ALA A 307 -8.38 0.78 19.81
N ILE A 308 -8.31 0.19 18.63
CA ILE A 308 -7.75 0.84 17.44
C ILE A 308 -8.82 1.77 16.86
N ASP A 309 -8.44 3.02 16.57
CA ASP A 309 -9.34 3.98 15.93
C ASP A 309 -9.89 3.45 14.58
N GLY A 310 -11.18 3.69 14.32
CA GLY A 310 -11.84 3.15 13.12
C GLY A 310 -11.20 3.60 11.81
N THR A 311 -10.68 4.83 11.72
CA THR A 311 -9.99 5.30 10.51
C THR A 311 -8.64 4.63 10.31
N MET A 312 -7.98 4.25 11.41
CA MET A 312 -6.74 3.49 11.40
C MET A 312 -6.99 2.03 11.03
N LEU A 313 -8.07 1.43 11.54
CA LEU A 313 -8.40 0.02 11.31
C LEU A 313 -8.59 -0.27 9.81
N VAL A 314 -9.22 0.64 9.07
CA VAL A 314 -9.39 0.56 7.59
C VAL A 314 -8.06 0.52 6.86
N ARG A 315 -7.00 1.10 7.43
CA ARG A 315 -5.70 1.27 6.79
C ARG A 315 -4.59 0.50 7.50
N ILE A 316 -4.92 -0.37 8.44
CA ILE A 316 -3.93 -1.01 9.32
C ILE A 316 -2.97 -1.95 8.56
N PHE A 317 -3.43 -2.46 7.42
CA PHE A 317 -2.63 -3.27 6.51
C PHE A 317 -1.96 -2.45 5.41
N ASP A 318 -2.19 -1.13 5.31
CA ASP A 318 -1.45 -0.28 4.38
C ASP A 318 0.04 -0.26 4.79
N PRO A 319 0.97 -0.31 3.82
CA PRO A 319 2.40 -0.29 4.13
C PRO A 319 2.80 1.02 4.81
N LEU A 320 3.74 0.93 5.76
CA LEU A 320 4.30 2.06 6.51
C LEU A 320 3.30 2.80 7.41
N THR A 321 2.14 2.19 7.68
CA THR A 321 1.15 2.76 8.60
C THR A 321 1.62 2.62 10.05
N ARG A 322 1.59 3.72 10.81
CA ARG A 322 1.91 3.76 12.25
C ARG A 322 0.75 4.38 13.03
N GLY A 323 0.51 3.84 14.23
CA GLY A 323 -0.36 4.44 15.25
C GLY A 323 -0.03 5.91 15.48
N THR A 324 -0.98 6.83 15.26
CA THR A 324 -0.76 8.28 15.35
C THR A 324 -0.57 8.79 16.78
N ASP A 325 -0.87 8.02 17.83
CA ASP A 325 -1.00 8.58 19.18
C ASP A 325 -0.40 7.74 20.32
N LEU A 326 0.87 7.35 20.23
CA LEU A 326 1.62 6.91 21.42
C LEU A 326 2.99 7.59 21.51
N LYS A 327 2.96 8.90 21.75
CA LYS A 327 4.13 9.67 22.21
C LYS A 327 4.60 9.14 23.55
N GLY A 328 5.86 8.68 23.63
CA GLY A 328 6.63 8.78 24.88
C GLY A 328 7.39 7.54 25.36
N ALA A 329 7.06 6.31 24.94
CA ALA A 329 7.76 5.12 25.48
C ALA A 329 8.21 4.07 24.44
N TYR A 330 7.64 4.10 23.23
CA TYR A 330 7.83 3.02 22.23
C TYR A 330 8.67 3.42 21.00
N GLU A 331 9.21 4.64 20.97
CA GLU A 331 10.10 5.15 19.90
C GLU A 331 11.37 4.29 19.68
N GLN A 332 11.72 3.41 20.62
CA GLN A 332 12.90 2.55 20.51
C GLN A 332 12.67 1.22 19.76
N THR A 333 11.45 0.90 19.35
CA THR A 333 11.15 -0.35 18.63
C THR A 333 11.05 -0.11 17.12
N GLY A 334 12.22 0.08 16.48
CA GLY A 334 12.39 0.39 15.05
C GLY A 334 11.91 -0.71 14.10
N SER A 335 10.59 -0.80 13.91
CA SER A 335 9.94 -1.57 12.85
C SER A 335 9.45 -0.60 11.76
N LEU A 336 9.69 -0.96 10.49
CA LEU A 336 9.31 -0.16 9.31
C LEU A 336 7.79 0.06 9.16
N GLY A 337 6.95 -0.55 10.00
CA GLY A 337 5.49 -0.56 9.81
C GLY A 337 5.07 -1.47 8.65
N LEU A 338 5.92 -2.44 8.29
CA LEU A 338 5.66 -3.40 7.21
C LEU A 338 5.07 -4.71 7.72
N GLY A 339 5.20 -5.06 9.01
CA GLY A 339 4.82 -6.39 9.51
C GLY A 339 3.38 -6.81 9.18
N LEU A 340 2.39 -5.94 9.44
CA LEU A 340 0.99 -6.24 9.12
C LEU A 340 0.73 -6.25 7.60
N TYR A 341 1.38 -5.36 6.84
CA TYR A 341 1.32 -5.39 5.37
C TYR A 341 1.87 -6.71 4.81
N ILE A 342 3.05 -7.16 5.28
CA ILE A 342 3.67 -8.42 4.86
C ILE A 342 2.80 -9.61 5.26
N ALA A 343 2.21 -9.61 6.46
CA ALA A 343 1.23 -10.63 6.85
C ALA A 343 0.04 -10.69 5.88
N SER A 344 -0.49 -9.54 5.47
CA SER A 344 -1.58 -9.47 4.47
C SER A 344 -1.15 -10.00 3.10
N GLU A 345 0.04 -9.62 2.62
CA GLU A 345 0.55 -10.08 1.33
C GLU A 345 0.89 -11.58 1.33
N ILE A 346 1.34 -12.13 2.47
CA ILE A 346 1.53 -13.58 2.63
C ILE A 346 0.19 -14.31 2.57
N ALA A 347 -0.85 -13.81 3.25
CA ALA A 347 -2.19 -14.41 3.18
C ALA A 347 -2.71 -14.42 1.74
N LYS A 348 -2.62 -13.29 1.04
CA LYS A 348 -3.01 -13.16 -0.38
C LYS A 348 -2.22 -14.11 -1.29
N ALA A 349 -0.91 -14.26 -1.07
CA ALA A 349 -0.08 -15.18 -1.85
C ALA A 349 -0.47 -16.66 -1.66
N HIS A 350 -1.18 -16.99 -0.57
CA HIS A 350 -1.81 -18.29 -0.34
C HIS A 350 -3.29 -18.33 -0.73
N HIS A 351 -3.76 -17.35 -1.52
CA HIS A 351 -5.18 -17.19 -1.90
C HIS A 351 -6.14 -17.01 -0.72
N GLY A 352 -5.61 -16.62 0.43
CA GLY A 352 -6.37 -16.34 1.63
C GLY A 352 -6.68 -14.85 1.81
N ALA A 353 -7.29 -14.56 2.96
CA ALA A 353 -7.63 -13.20 3.38
C ALA A 353 -7.20 -12.97 4.83
N ILE A 354 -6.95 -11.70 5.17
CA ILE A 354 -6.74 -11.26 6.55
C ILE A 354 -7.71 -10.12 6.87
N GLU A 355 -8.31 -10.18 8.05
CA GLU A 355 -9.22 -9.17 8.58
C GLU A 355 -8.81 -8.78 9.99
N ALA A 356 -9.15 -7.56 10.40
CA ALA A 356 -8.91 -7.06 11.74
C ALA A 356 -10.20 -6.48 12.32
N ARG A 357 -10.48 -6.82 13.58
CA ARG A 357 -11.49 -6.14 14.41
C ARG A 357 -10.83 -5.66 15.70
N SER A 358 -11.27 -4.51 16.20
CA SER A 358 -10.79 -3.97 17.46
C SER A 358 -11.93 -3.24 18.15
N ASP A 359 -12.14 -3.55 19.42
CA ASP A 359 -13.06 -2.85 20.31
C ASP A 359 -12.39 -2.56 21.67
N GLU A 360 -13.16 -2.07 22.64
CA GLU A 360 -12.63 -1.74 23.97
C GLU A 360 -12.13 -2.95 24.78
N THR A 361 -12.43 -4.18 24.33
CA THR A 361 -12.13 -5.42 25.04
C THR A 361 -10.99 -6.21 24.38
N GLU A 362 -11.01 -6.33 23.05
CA GLU A 362 -10.02 -7.10 22.31
C GLU A 362 -9.69 -6.48 20.94
N THR A 363 -8.47 -6.76 20.50
CA THR A 363 -8.08 -6.70 19.09
C THR A 363 -7.92 -8.12 18.59
N LEU A 364 -8.55 -8.45 17.47
CA LEU A 364 -8.44 -9.74 16.81
C LEU A 364 -8.00 -9.54 15.36
N PHE A 365 -6.96 -10.27 14.96
CA PHE A 365 -6.61 -10.52 13.57
C PHE A 365 -7.08 -11.92 13.18
N SER A 366 -7.85 -12.04 12.10
CA SER A 366 -8.36 -13.31 11.58
C SER A 366 -7.82 -13.54 10.17
N VAL A 367 -7.24 -14.72 9.95
CA VAL A 367 -6.64 -15.12 8.67
C VAL A 367 -7.34 -16.38 8.20
N SER A 368 -7.92 -16.34 7.00
CA SER A 368 -8.57 -17.48 6.37
C SER A 368 -7.69 -17.98 5.22
N LEU A 369 -7.30 -19.25 5.26
CA LEU A 369 -6.50 -19.91 4.23
C LEU A 369 -7.31 -21.01 3.56
N PRO A 370 -7.54 -20.97 2.24
CA PRO A 370 -8.21 -22.06 1.55
C PRO A 370 -7.32 -23.30 1.55
N ARG A 371 -7.94 -24.46 1.67
CA ARG A 371 -7.30 -25.75 1.37
C ARG A 371 -7.26 -25.90 -0.14
N ALA A 372 -6.08 -26.17 -0.69
CA ALA A 372 -5.99 -26.60 -2.08
C ALA A 372 -6.78 -27.90 -2.24
N ASP A 373 -7.61 -28.00 -3.28
CA ASP A 373 -8.26 -29.25 -3.63
C ASP A 373 -7.19 -30.33 -3.81
N VAL A 374 -7.27 -31.41 -3.02
CA VAL A 374 -6.39 -32.60 -3.14
C VAL A 374 -6.79 -33.43 -4.38
N SER A 375 -7.40 -32.80 -5.38
CA SER A 375 -7.98 -33.44 -6.56
C SER A 375 -7.16 -33.10 -7.81
N SER A 376 -6.04 -33.80 -8.01
CA SER A 376 -5.46 -34.11 -9.33
C SER A 376 -4.53 -35.32 -9.22
#